data_AF-A0A967IWK7-F1
#
_entry.id   AF-A0A967IWK7-F1
#
_cell.length_a   1.000
_cell.length_b   1.000
_cell.length_c   1.000
_cell.angle_alpha   90.00
_cell.angle_beta   90.00
_cell.angle_gamma   90.00
#
_symmetry.space_group_name_H-M   'P 1'
#
loop_
_entity.id
_entity.type
_entity.pdbx_description
1 polymer ?
#
loop_
_entity_poly.entity_id
_entity_poly.type
_entity_poly.pdbx_seq_one_letter_code
_entity_poly.pdbx_strand_id
1 'polypeptide(L)'
;MGGADHDLKSVGISAFERHDWDAAFESLRPLHEQGVLTPAEEMILTEAAMIIGEMQVASRASERAARAFEEAQQPGEAAIACVFCYRL
;
A
#
# COMPACT_ATOMS: atom_id res chain seq x y z
N MET A 1 21.90 0.46 -6.83
CA MET A 1 21.13 1.13 -5.77
C MET A 1 19.82 0.39 -5.41
N GLY A 2 19.56 -0.83 -5.89
CA GLY A 2 18.27 -1.54 -5.70
C GLY A 2 18.23 -2.65 -4.64
N GLY A 3 19.23 -2.72 -3.74
CA GLY A 3 19.25 -3.75 -2.68
C GLY A 3 18.38 -3.38 -1.48
N ALA A 4 18.53 -2.14 -0.98
CA ALA A 4 17.84 -1.68 0.22
C ALA A 4 16.31 -1.60 0.05
N ASP A 5 15.83 -1.14 -1.11
CA ASP A 5 14.38 -1.06 -1.37
C ASP A 5 13.75 -2.45 -1.43
N HIS A 6 14.45 -3.43 -2.00
CA HIS A 6 13.99 -4.82 -2.06
C HIS A 6 13.90 -5.45 -0.67
N ASP A 7 14.90 -5.17 0.18
CA ASP A 7 14.92 -5.66 1.56
C ASP A 7 13.75 -5.06 2.37
N LEU A 8 13.49 -3.76 2.25
CA LEU A 8 12.36 -3.10 2.94
C LEU A 8 11.00 -3.65 2.47
N LYS A 9 10.83 -3.92 1.17
CA LYS A 9 9.61 -4.55 0.65
C LYS A 9 9.35 -5.91 1.28
N SER A 10 10.37 -6.77 1.26
CA SER A 10 10.28 -8.12 1.81
C SER A 10 9.93 -8.09 3.30
N VAL A 11 10.60 -7.22 4.07
CA VAL A 11 10.34 -7.02 5.50
C VAL A 11 8.89 -6.57 5.74
N GLY A 12 8.42 -5.57 4.99
CA GLY A 12 7.06 -5.04 5.11
C GLY A 12 5.97 -6.05 4.81
N ILE A 13 6.12 -6.81 3.72
CA ILE A 13 5.15 -7.85 3.32
C ILE A 13 5.14 -8.99 4.35
N SER A 14 6.32 -9.47 4.77
CA SER A 14 6.38 -10.51 5.80
C SER A 14 5.85 -10.04 7.16
N ALA A 15 5.96 -8.76 7.50
CA ALA A 15 5.34 -8.21 8.71
C ALA A 15 3.81 -8.22 8.58
N PHE A 16 3.28 -7.82 7.42
CA PHE A 16 1.85 -7.87 7.13
C PHE A 16 1.27 -9.29 7.25
N GLU A 17 1.95 -10.30 6.70
CA GLU A 17 1.54 -11.72 6.81
C GLU A 17 1.48 -12.22 8.27
N ARG A 18 2.25 -11.59 9.18
CA ARG A 18 2.21 -11.87 10.62
C ARG A 18 1.26 -10.96 11.40
N HIS A 19 0.51 -10.11 10.71
CA HIS A 19 -0.36 -9.08 11.29
C HIS A 19 0.39 -8.08 12.19
N ASP A 20 1.69 -7.87 11.91
CA ASP A 20 2.50 -6.83 12.54
C ASP A 20 2.34 -5.54 11.73
N TRP A 21 1.20 -4.87 11.94
CA TRP A 21 0.76 -3.73 11.13
C TRP A 21 1.69 -2.53 11.26
N ASP A 22 2.20 -2.27 12.47
CA ASP A 22 3.17 -1.20 12.72
C ASP A 22 4.47 -1.44 11.92
N ALA A 23 5.03 -2.64 11.96
CA ALA A 23 6.25 -2.95 11.22
C ALA A 23 6.02 -2.98 9.70
N ALA A 24 4.85 -3.46 9.24
CA ALA A 24 4.46 -3.42 7.84
C ALA A 24 4.39 -1.97 7.34
N PHE A 25 3.73 -1.09 8.10
CA PHE A 25 3.61 0.32 7.76
C PHE A 25 4.96 1.03 7.74
N GLU A 26 5.77 0.90 8.79
CA GLU A 26 7.07 1.59 8.88
C GLU A 26 8.04 1.15 7.76
N SER A 27 7.94 -0.10 7.32
CA SER A 27 8.76 -0.62 6.21
C SER A 27 8.28 -0.13 4.84
N LEU A 28 6.96 -0.09 4.62
CA LEU A 28 6.37 0.23 3.31
C LEU A 28 6.15 1.73 3.09
N ARG A 29 5.94 2.55 4.13
CA ARG A 29 5.70 4.00 4.01
C ARG A 29 6.81 4.72 3.22
N PRO A 30 8.12 4.52 3.50
CA PRO A 30 9.16 5.22 2.74
C PRO A 30 9.16 4.85 1.25
N LEU A 31 8.80 3.61 0.92
CA LEU A 31 8.71 3.12 -0.46
C LEU A 31 7.48 3.69 -1.18
N HIS A 32 6.37 3.86 -0.45
CA HIS A 32 5.21 4.62 -0.92
C HIS A 32 5.59 6.07 -1.20
N GLU A 33 6.32 6.75 -0.32
CA GLU A 33 6.76 8.13 -0.56
C GLU A 33 7.66 8.26 -1.79
N GLN A 34 8.44 7.24 -2.11
CA GLN A 34 9.27 7.16 -3.31
C GLN A 34 8.50 6.74 -4.57
N GLY A 35 7.27 6.25 -4.44
CA GLY A 35 6.44 5.80 -5.57
C GLY A 35 6.95 4.51 -6.22
N VAL A 36 7.62 3.64 -5.45
CA VAL A 36 8.20 2.38 -5.97
C VAL A 36 7.37 1.14 -5.64
N LEU A 37 6.27 1.29 -4.89
CA LEU A 37 5.36 0.19 -4.60
C LEU A 37 4.52 -0.17 -5.83
N THR A 38 4.28 -1.46 -6.01
CA THR A 38 3.28 -1.95 -6.97
C THR A 38 1.87 -1.71 -6.44
N PRO A 39 0.82 -1.78 -7.28
CA PRO A 39 -0.56 -1.58 -6.81
C PRO A 39 -0.98 -2.57 -5.72
N ALA A 40 -0.49 -3.81 -5.77
CA ALA A 40 -0.74 -4.80 -4.72
C ALA A 40 -0.02 -4.47 -3.40
N GLU A 41 1.20 -3.93 -3.47
CA GLU A 41 1.94 -3.49 -2.29
C GLU A 41 1.33 -2.21 -1.68
N GLU A 42 0.80 -1.30 -2.50
CA GLU A 42 0.03 -0.15 -2.05
C GLU A 42 -1.24 -0.59 -1.30
N MET A 43 -1.88 -1.68 -1.72
CA MET A 43 -3.03 -2.25 -0.98
C MET A 43 -2.62 -2.83 0.38
N ILE A 44 -1.47 -3.49 0.47
CA ILE A 44 -0.90 -3.97 1.75
C ILE A 44 -0.65 -2.79 2.69
N LEU A 45 -0.02 -1.71 2.20
CA LEU A 45 0.19 -0.50 2.97
C LEU A 45 -1.13 0.14 3.40
N THR A 46 -2.12 0.18 2.50
CA THR A 46 -3.46 0.73 2.80
C THR A 46 -4.06 0.04 4.01
N GLU A 47 -4.11 -1.29 4.02
CA GLU A 47 -4.68 -2.06 5.12
C GLU A 47 -3.91 -1.88 6.43
N ALA A 48 -2.57 -1.96 6.38
CA ALA A 48 -1.74 -1.71 7.57
C ALA A 48 -1.98 -0.30 8.14
N ALA A 49 -1.96 0.72 7.28
CA ALA A 49 -2.19 2.12 7.65
C ALA A 49 -3.60 2.34 8.26
N MET A 50 -4.63 1.68 7.72
CA MET A 50 -5.97 1.75 8.29
C MET A 50 -6.02 1.21 9.71
N ILE A 51 -5.41 0.05 9.95
CA ILE A 51 -5.48 -0.63 11.25
C ILE A 51 -4.79 0.21 12.34
N ILE A 52 -3.68 0.87 12.01
CA ILE A 52 -2.94 1.71 12.96
C ILE A 52 -3.44 3.18 13.03
N GLY A 53 -4.42 3.56 12.22
CA GLY A 53 -5.03 4.89 12.26
C GLY A 53 -4.40 5.95 11.34
N GLU A 54 -3.47 5.57 10.46
CA GLU A 54 -2.76 6.44 9.52
C GLU A 54 -3.59 6.73 8.25
N MET A 55 -4.78 7.31 8.44
CA MET A 55 -5.82 7.43 7.41
C MET A 55 -5.41 8.25 6.18
N GLN A 56 -4.53 9.23 6.33
CA GLN A 56 -4.03 10.01 5.18
C GLN A 56 -3.14 9.16 4.26
N VAL A 57 -2.30 8.29 4.85
CA VAL A 57 -1.46 7.37 4.08
C VAL A 57 -2.34 6.30 3.44
N ALA A 58 -3.30 5.77 4.18
CA ALA A 58 -4.26 4.80 3.66
C ALA A 58 -5.01 5.31 2.42
N SER A 59 -5.57 6.53 2.48
CA SER A 59 -6.27 7.15 1.33
C SER A 59 -5.36 7.28 0.12
N ARG A 60 -4.15 7.83 0.32
CA ARG A 60 -3.21 8.05 -0.79
C ARG A 60 -2.72 6.76 -1.42
N ALA A 61 -2.44 5.73 -0.62
CA ALA A 61 -2.01 4.42 -1.12
C ALA A 61 -3.14 3.74 -1.90
N SER A 62 -4.36 3.77 -1.36
CA SER A 62 -5.59 3.27 -2.00
C SER A 62 -5.86 3.96 -3.34
N GLU A 63 -5.79 5.29 -3.40
CA GLU A 63 -6.00 6.08 -4.63
C GLU A 63 -4.97 5.72 -5.72
N ARG A 64 -3.69 5.56 -5.34
CA ARG A 64 -2.65 5.14 -6.29
C ARG A 64 -2.86 3.73 -6.80
N ALA A 65 -3.19 2.79 -5.91
CA ALA A 65 -3.49 1.42 -6.29
C ALA A 65 -4.66 1.38 -7.28
N ALA A 66 -5.76 2.07 -6.96
CA ALA A 66 -6.94 2.16 -7.82
C ALA A 66 -6.60 2.68 -9.21
N ARG A 67 -5.92 3.82 -9.29
CA ARG A 67 -5.52 4.41 -10.57
C ARG A 67 -4.63 3.46 -11.39
N ALA A 68 -3.67 2.81 -10.76
CA ALA A 68 -2.79 1.88 -11.46
C ALA A 68 -3.53 0.62 -11.95
N PHE A 69 -4.51 0.11 -11.19
CA PHE A 69 -5.38 -0.98 -11.65
C PHE A 69 -6.30 -0.54 -12.80
N GLU A 70 -6.82 0.68 -12.79
CA GLU A 70 -7.58 1.24 -13.91
C GLU A 70 -6.73 1.35 -15.18
N GLU A 71 -5.52 1.89 -15.06
CA GLU A 71 -4.55 1.98 -16.17
C GLU A 71 -4.16 0.60 -16.71
N ALA A 72 -4.10 -0.42 -15.84
CA ALA A 72 -3.86 -1.81 -16.21
C ALA A 72 -5.11 -2.55 -16.75
N GLN A 73 -6.25 -1.87 -16.89
CA GLN A 73 -7.53 -2.47 -17.31
C GLN A 73 -8.00 -3.62 -16.41
N GLN A 74 -7.76 -3.49 -15.10
CA GLN A 74 -8.18 -4.41 -14.04
C GLN A 74 -9.31 -3.76 -13.20
N PRO A 75 -10.55 -3.66 -13.72
CA PRO A 75 -11.62 -2.90 -13.08
C PRO A 75 -12.12 -3.51 -11.76
N GLY A 76 -11.97 -4.83 -11.56
CA GLY A 76 -12.36 -5.48 -10.31
C GLY A 76 -11.44 -5.07 -9.15
N GLU A 77 -10.14 -5.09 -9.41
CA GLU A 77 -9.08 -4.70 -8.49
C GLU A 77 -9.12 -3.19 -8.23
N ALA A 78 -9.37 -2.38 -9.25
CA ALA A 78 -9.61 -0.95 -9.09
C ALA A 78 -10.80 -0.66 -8.17
N ALA A 79 -11.91 -1.39 -8.31
CA ALA A 79 -13.07 -1.22 -7.46
C ALA A 79 -12.79 -1.60 -5.99
N ILE A 80 -12.01 -2.67 -5.76
CA ILE A 80 -11.56 -3.07 -4.41
C ILE A 80 -10.67 -1.98 -3.80
N ALA A 81 -9.71 -1.46 -4.57
CA ALA A 81 -8.84 -0.39 -4.13
C ALA A 81 -9.61 0.90 -3.82
N CYS A 82 -10.67 1.21 -4.58
CA CYS A 82 -11.51 2.39 -4.40
C CYS A 82 -12.44 2.35 -3.18
N VAL A 83 -12.52 1.26 -2.41
CA VAL A 83 -13.43 1.16 -1.24
C VAL A 83 -13.20 2.31 -0.24
N PHE A 84 -11.98 2.87 -0.19
CA PHE A 84 -11.60 3.94 0.73
C PHE A 84 -11.52 5.33 0.09
N CYS A 85 -11.70 5.44 -1.23
CA CYS A 85 -11.66 6.72 -1.96
C CYS A 85 -12.97 7.54 -1.84
N TYR A 86 -14.03 6.98 -1.26
CA TYR A 86 -15.33 7.66 -1.11
C TYR A 86 -15.46 8.36 0.26
N ARG A 87 -15.19 9.67 0.24
CA ARG A 87 -15.40 10.70 1.30
C ARG A 87 -14.37 10.79 2.42
N LEU A 88 -13.38 11.67 2.19
CA LEU A 88 -13.04 12.76 3.11
C LEU A 88 -13.39 14.10 2.45
#